data_AF-A0A2G9SK66-F1
#
_entry.id   AF-A0A2G9SK66-F1
#
_cell.length_a   1.000
_cell.length_b   1.000
_cell.length_c   1.000
_cell.angle_alpha   90.00
_cell.angle_beta   90.00
_cell.angle_gamma   90.00
#
_symmetry.space_group_name_H-M   'P 1'
#
loop_
_entity.id
_entity.type
_entity.pdbx_description
1 polymer ?
#
loop_
_entity_poly.entity_id
_entity_poly.type
_entity_poly.pdbx_seq_one_letter_code
_entity_poly.pdbx_strand_id
1 'polypeptide(L)'
;GSRREVTEHWEWLEVNLLQTLSSFENENDITTFVRGKIQGIIAEYNKINDVKEDDDTDKFKEAIVKFHKLFAKLVIRWVDITQLEKTATLILPDMIKASTRSSEHFFSVFLNITETFKLMEQLANMAMRQLLDNEGFEQDRSLPKLKKKSPKKVSALKR
;
A
#
# COMPACT_ATOMS: atom_id res chain seq x y z
N GLY A 1 -20.28 -15.17 5.37
CA GLY A 1 -20.80 -16.50 5.71
C GLY A 1 -20.69 -16.73 7.19
N SER A 2 -21.73 -17.28 7.81
CA SER A 2 -21.70 -17.61 9.25
C SER A 2 -20.99 -18.96 9.47
N ARG A 3 -20.42 -19.20 10.66
CA ARG A 3 -19.79 -20.50 10.98
C ARG A 3 -20.73 -21.69 10.75
N ARG A 4 -22.04 -21.49 10.96
CA ARG A 4 -23.07 -22.52 10.78
C ARG A 4 -23.21 -22.95 9.32
N GLU A 5 -23.20 -21.98 8.41
CA GLU A 5 -23.31 -22.18 6.97
C GLU A 5 -22.11 -22.99 6.43
N VAL A 6 -20.90 -22.71 6.91
CA VAL A 6 -19.70 -23.48 6.53
C VAL A 6 -19.79 -24.93 7.01
N THR A 7 -20.31 -25.17 8.21
CA THR A 7 -20.50 -26.53 8.74
C THR A 7 -21.55 -27.31 7.94
N GLU A 8 -22.68 -26.69 7.62
CA GLU A 8 -23.74 -27.32 6.80
C GLU A 8 -23.21 -27.73 5.41
N HIS A 9 -22.38 -26.89 4.78
CA HIS A 9 -21.74 -27.23 3.50
C HIS A 9 -20.72 -28.37 3.63
N TRP A 10 -19.97 -28.44 4.73
CA TRP A 10 -18.99 -29.49 4.96
C TRP A 10 -19.64 -30.86 5.19
N GLU A 11 -20.71 -30.91 5.99
CA GLU A 11 -21.49 -32.12 6.23
C GLU A 11 -22.12 -32.65 4.93
N TRP A 12 -22.61 -31.75 4.06
CA TRP A 12 -23.14 -32.16 2.76
C TRP A 12 -22.08 -32.82 1.87
N LEU A 13 -20.86 -32.26 1.84
CA LEU A 13 -19.74 -32.84 1.07
C LEU A 13 -19.30 -34.19 1.63
N GLU A 14 -19.28 -34.34 2.95
CA GLU A 14 -18.94 -35.60 3.61
C GLU A 14 -19.93 -36.71 3.27
N VAL A 15 -21.23 -36.43 3.33
CA VAL A 15 -22.28 -37.41 3.01
C VAL A 15 -22.33 -37.75 1.52
N ASN A 16 -22.15 -36.77 0.63
CA ASN A 16 -22.41 -36.96 -0.80
C ASN A 16 -21.16 -37.27 -1.63
N LEU A 17 -19.96 -36.89 -1.17
CA LEU A 17 -18.74 -37.05 -1.95
C LEU A 17 -17.79 -38.09 -1.34
N LEU A 18 -17.55 -38.09 -0.02
CA LEU A 18 -16.43 -38.86 0.55
C LEU A 18 -16.58 -40.38 0.39
N GLN A 19 -17.81 -40.92 0.42
CA GLN A 19 -18.05 -42.34 0.13
C GLN A 19 -17.74 -42.71 -1.33
N THR A 20 -17.91 -41.77 -2.26
CA THR A 20 -17.56 -41.99 -3.67
C THR A 20 -16.05 -41.85 -3.86
N LEU A 21 -15.40 -40.90 -3.18
CA LEU A 21 -13.95 -40.73 -3.24
C LEU A 21 -13.19 -41.94 -2.70
N SER A 22 -13.72 -42.61 -1.66
CA SER A 22 -13.09 -43.81 -1.09
C SER A 22 -13.09 -45.02 -2.04
N SER A 23 -13.86 -44.97 -3.13
CA SER A 23 -13.87 -46.01 -4.17
C SER A 23 -12.77 -45.85 -5.23
N PHE A 24 -12.04 -44.72 -5.22
CA PHE A 24 -10.94 -44.48 -6.15
C PHE A 24 -9.61 -44.91 -5.53
N GLU A 25 -8.82 -45.67 -6.28
CA GLU A 25 -7.49 -46.13 -5.87
C GLU A 25 -6.36 -45.15 -6.28
N ASN A 26 -6.68 -44.14 -7.10
CA ASN A 26 -5.72 -43.19 -7.68
C ASN A 26 -6.08 -41.74 -7.33
N GLU A 27 -5.14 -41.06 -6.69
CA GLU A 27 -5.28 -39.66 -6.23
C GLU A 27 -5.51 -38.66 -7.38
N ASN A 28 -4.96 -38.94 -8.57
CA ASN A 28 -5.18 -38.09 -9.74
C ASN A 28 -6.63 -38.21 -10.26
N ASP A 29 -7.22 -39.40 -10.14
CA ASP A 29 -8.62 -39.64 -10.53
C ASP A 29 -9.57 -39.03 -9.50
N ILE A 30 -9.23 -39.10 -8.21
CA ILE A 30 -9.90 -38.35 -7.13
C ILE A 30 -9.90 -36.86 -7.45
N THR A 31 -8.73 -36.29 -7.75
CA THR A 31 -8.58 -34.86 -8.02
C THR A 31 -9.39 -34.43 -9.25
N THR A 32 -9.36 -35.24 -10.31
CA THR A 32 -10.10 -34.96 -11.55
C THR A 32 -11.60 -35.03 -11.34
N PHE A 33 -12.07 -36.04 -10.59
CA PHE A 33 -13.48 -36.20 -10.25
C PHE A 33 -14.01 -35.06 -9.37
N VAL A 34 -13.30 -34.71 -8.29
CA VAL A 34 -13.68 -33.60 -7.39
C VAL A 34 -13.70 -32.28 -8.15
N ARG A 35 -12.68 -32.02 -8.98
CA ARG A 35 -12.63 -30.83 -9.84
C ARG A 35 -13.84 -30.76 -10.77
N GLY A 36 -14.18 -31.86 -11.44
CA GLY A 36 -15.33 -31.93 -12.33
C GLY A 36 -16.65 -31.68 -11.60
N LYS A 37 -16.83 -32.24 -10.39
CA LYS A 37 -18.05 -32.03 -9.58
C LYS A 37 -18.19 -30.59 -9.10
N ILE A 38 -17.11 -29.97 -8.63
CA ILE A 38 -17.11 -28.54 -8.22
C ILE A 38 -17.42 -27.65 -9.42
N GLN A 39 -16.77 -27.89 -10.57
CA GLN A 39 -17.03 -27.13 -11.80
C GLN A 39 -18.49 -27.27 -12.27
N GLY A 40 -19.06 -28.48 -12.16
CA GLY A 40 -20.48 -28.72 -12.47
C GLY A 40 -21.42 -27.95 -11.56
N ILE A 41 -21.18 -27.95 -10.24
CA ILE A 41 -21.98 -27.19 -9.26
C ILE A 41 -21.88 -25.69 -9.52
N ILE A 42 -20.69 -25.17 -9.81
CA ILE A 42 -20.49 -23.75 -10.15
C ILE A 42 -21.23 -23.40 -11.45
N ALA A 43 -21.14 -24.25 -12.47
CA ALA A 43 -21.85 -24.04 -13.74
C ALA A 43 -23.37 -24.03 -13.56
N GLU A 44 -23.90 -24.90 -12.71
CA GLU A 44 -25.33 -24.97 -12.37
C GLU A 44 -25.78 -23.76 -11.54
N TYR A 45 -25.00 -23.35 -10.54
CA TYR A 45 -25.25 -22.14 -9.74
C TYR A 45 -25.25 -20.88 -10.60
N ASN A 46 -24.31 -20.74 -11.53
CA ASN A 46 -24.24 -19.58 -12.44
C ASN A 46 -25.40 -19.56 -13.43
N LYS A 47 -25.88 -20.73 -13.88
CA LYS A 47 -27.04 -20.85 -14.77
C LYS A 47 -28.35 -20.48 -14.07
N ILE A 48 -28.48 -20.78 -12.78
CA ILE A 48 -29.68 -20.48 -11.97
C ILE A 48 -29.71 -19.01 -11.54
N ASN A 49 -28.54 -18.40 -11.26
CA ASN A 49 -28.47 -17.05 -10.70
C ASN A 49 -28.27 -15.93 -11.73
N ASP A 50 -28.20 -16.22 -13.04
CA ASP A 50 -28.00 -15.26 -14.15
C ASP A 50 -27.20 -14.02 -13.73
N VAL A 51 -26.04 -14.23 -13.09
CA VAL A 51 -25.05 -13.17 -12.94
C VAL A 51 -24.44 -13.01 -14.32
N LYS A 52 -25.18 -12.32 -15.20
CA LYS A 52 -24.58 -11.62 -16.32
C LYS A 52 -23.44 -10.80 -15.70
N GLU A 53 -22.25 -10.89 -16.28
CA GLU A 53 -21.36 -9.73 -16.23
C GLU A 53 -22.17 -8.59 -16.87
N ASP A 54 -22.93 -7.88 -16.04
CA ASP A 54 -23.74 -6.75 -16.46
C ASP A 54 -22.79 -5.67 -16.96
N ASP A 55 -23.25 -4.90 -17.94
CA ASP A 55 -22.66 -3.66 -18.43
C ASP A 55 -22.17 -2.77 -17.27
N ASP A 56 -22.81 -2.83 -16.09
CA ASP A 56 -22.35 -2.16 -14.88
C ASP A 56 -20.98 -2.64 -14.36
N THR A 57 -20.67 -3.93 -14.45
CA THR A 57 -19.36 -4.48 -14.06
C THR A 57 -18.27 -4.01 -15.03
N ASP A 58 -18.56 -3.98 -16.33
CA ASP A 58 -17.61 -3.51 -17.33
C ASP A 58 -17.44 -1.99 -17.32
N LYS A 59 -18.51 -1.23 -17.07
CA LYS A 59 -18.44 0.21 -16.77
C LYS A 59 -17.63 0.49 -15.52
N PHE A 60 -17.76 -0.33 -14.47
CA PHE A 60 -16.97 -0.19 -13.26
C PHE A 60 -15.49 -0.50 -13.51
N LYS A 61 -15.18 -1.58 -14.23
CA LYS A 61 -13.82 -1.90 -14.69
C LYS A 61 -13.25 -0.74 -15.53
N GLU A 62 -14.03 -0.18 -16.47
CA GLU A 62 -13.62 0.95 -17.31
C GLU A 62 -13.39 2.22 -16.48
N ALA A 63 -14.24 2.50 -15.50
CA ALA A 63 -14.09 3.62 -14.57
C ALA A 63 -12.81 3.48 -13.74
N ILE A 64 -12.48 2.27 -13.26
CA ILE A 64 -11.22 2.00 -12.58
C ILE A 64 -10.03 2.22 -13.50
N VAL A 65 -10.08 1.78 -14.76
CA VAL A 65 -9.01 1.98 -15.73
C VAL A 65 -8.83 3.47 -16.06
N LYS A 66 -9.92 4.21 -16.27
CA LYS A 66 -9.91 5.66 -16.47
C LYS A 66 -9.35 6.38 -15.25
N PHE A 67 -9.74 5.95 -14.04
CA PHE A 67 -9.22 6.50 -12.79
C PHE A 67 -7.71 6.28 -12.68
N HIS A 68 -7.21 5.07 -12.88
CA HIS A 68 -5.76 4.81 -12.89
C HIS A 68 -5.04 5.64 -13.96
N LYS A 69 -5.59 5.76 -15.17
CA LYS A 69 -4.98 6.54 -16.26
C LYS A 69 -4.93 8.05 -15.98
N LEU A 70 -5.90 8.58 -15.24
CA LEU A 70 -6.01 10.01 -14.95
C LEU A 70 -5.31 10.39 -13.63
N PHE A 71 -5.37 9.54 -12.62
CA PHE A 71 -4.94 9.86 -11.25
C PHE A 71 -3.60 9.21 -10.85
N ALA A 72 -3.09 8.20 -11.56
CA ALA A 72 -1.86 7.48 -11.18
C ALA A 72 -0.59 7.89 -11.97
N LYS A 73 -0.50 9.14 -12.46
CA LYS A 73 0.63 9.59 -13.29
C LYS A 73 1.72 10.37 -12.57
N LEU A 74 1.46 10.85 -11.35
CA LEU A 74 2.41 11.66 -10.61
C LEU A 74 3.25 10.76 -9.69
N VAL A 75 4.51 10.56 -10.06
CA VAL A 75 5.50 9.87 -9.23
C VAL A 75 6.53 10.90 -8.79
N ILE A 76 6.62 11.15 -7.48
CA ILE A 76 7.61 12.03 -6.88
C ILE A 76 8.48 11.17 -5.95
N ARG A 77 9.81 11.28 -6.07
CA ARG A 77 10.71 10.58 -5.16
C ARG A 77 10.69 11.28 -3.81
N TRP A 78 10.66 10.51 -2.72
CA TRP A 78 10.70 11.06 -1.36
C TRP A 78 11.93 11.93 -1.08
N VAL A 79 13.07 11.63 -1.73
CA VAL A 79 14.30 12.43 -1.64
C VAL A 79 14.18 13.82 -2.27
N ASP A 80 13.24 14.01 -3.19
CA ASP A 80 13.02 15.30 -3.86
C ASP A 80 12.07 16.22 -3.09
N ILE A 81 11.38 15.69 -2.05
CA ILE A 81 10.49 16.47 -1.20
C ILE A 81 11.33 17.34 -0.26
N THR A 82 11.22 18.65 -0.43
CA THR A 82 11.94 19.63 0.40
C THR A 82 11.09 20.17 1.54
N GLN A 83 9.77 20.14 1.40
CA GLN A 83 8.83 20.66 2.39
C GLN A 83 7.47 19.97 2.27
N LEU A 84 6.87 19.66 3.42
CA LEU A 84 5.50 19.15 3.55
C LEU A 84 4.72 20.09 4.46
N GLU A 85 3.56 20.55 4.01
CA GLU A 85 2.68 21.42 4.79
C GLU A 85 1.23 20.93 4.72
N LYS A 86 0.52 21.00 5.84
CA LYS A 86 -0.95 20.86 5.83
C LYS A 86 -1.55 22.24 5.62
N THR A 87 -2.38 22.37 4.60
CA THR A 87 -3.13 23.58 4.30
C THR A 87 -4.61 23.29 4.49
N ALA A 88 -5.21 23.97 5.46
CA ALA A 88 -6.66 24.03 5.63
C ALA A 88 -7.14 25.36 5.04
N THR A 89 -8.24 25.34 4.30
CA THR A 89 -8.86 26.56 3.77
C THR A 89 -10.34 26.57 4.15
N LEU A 90 -10.97 27.75 4.24
CA LEU A 90 -12.39 27.84 4.59
C LEU A 90 -13.33 27.19 3.55
N ILE A 91 -12.88 27.05 2.30
CA ILE A 91 -13.74 26.73 1.15
C ILE A 91 -13.29 25.50 0.36
N LEU A 92 -12.06 25.00 0.57
CA LEU A 92 -11.55 23.79 -0.06
C LEU A 92 -11.27 22.73 1.01
N PRO A 93 -11.42 21.43 0.66
CA PRO A 93 -11.03 20.33 1.53
C PRO A 93 -9.58 20.44 1.99
N ASP A 94 -9.32 19.99 3.21
CA ASP A 94 -7.95 19.93 3.74
C ASP A 94 -7.01 19.24 2.76
N MET A 95 -5.84 19.83 2.59
CA MET A 95 -4.83 19.36 1.65
C MET A 95 -3.43 19.32 2.25
N ILE A 96 -2.61 18.49 1.64
CA ILE A 96 -1.18 18.42 1.89
C ILE A 96 -0.49 19.03 0.68
N LYS A 97 0.30 20.08 0.93
CA LYS A 97 1.21 20.66 -0.04
C LYS A 97 2.57 19.99 0.09
N ALA A 98 3.06 19.41 -1.00
CA ALA A 98 4.39 18.83 -1.11
C ALA A 98 5.23 19.65 -2.09
N SER A 99 6.26 20.31 -1.58
CA SER A 99 7.19 21.09 -2.40
C SER A 99 8.41 20.26 -2.77
N THR A 100 8.81 20.38 -4.03
CA THR A 100 10.11 19.93 -4.54
C THR A 100 10.97 21.17 -4.86
N ARG A 101 12.20 20.95 -5.36
CA ARG A 101 13.08 22.05 -5.77
C ARG A 101 12.56 22.86 -6.96
N SER A 102 11.63 22.30 -7.74
CA SER A 102 11.15 22.89 -9.01
C SER A 102 9.64 23.04 -9.12
N SER A 103 8.87 22.41 -8.23
CA SER A 103 7.41 22.37 -8.32
C SER A 103 6.76 22.18 -6.96
N GLU A 104 5.50 22.61 -6.86
CA GLU A 104 4.64 22.35 -5.72
C GLU A 104 3.47 21.48 -6.16
N HIS A 105 3.12 20.49 -5.34
CA HIS A 105 2.04 19.55 -5.60
C HIS A 105 1.05 19.56 -4.44
N PHE A 106 -0.23 19.59 -4.77
CA PHE A 106 -1.30 19.69 -3.79
C PHE A 106 -2.16 18.43 -3.85
N PHE A 107 -2.28 17.76 -2.71
CA PHE A 107 -3.03 16.53 -2.55
C PHE A 107 -4.17 16.76 -1.56
N SER A 108 -5.38 16.28 -1.86
CA SER A 108 -6.57 16.49 -1.02
C SER A 108 -7.42 15.22 -0.97
N VAL A 109 -8.59 15.28 -0.33
CA VAL A 109 -9.57 14.17 -0.26
C VAL A 109 -9.01 12.92 0.46
N PHE A 110 -8.21 13.15 1.51
CA PHE A 110 -7.72 12.08 2.36
C PHE A 110 -8.80 11.60 3.33
N LEU A 111 -8.92 10.29 3.54
CA LEU A 111 -9.78 9.72 4.58
C LEU A 111 -9.33 10.17 5.98
N ASN A 112 -8.00 10.19 6.21
CA ASN A 112 -7.39 10.72 7.41
C ASN A 112 -6.11 11.48 7.05
N ILE A 113 -6.24 12.80 6.90
CA ILE A 113 -5.12 13.66 6.51
C ILE A 113 -4.00 13.66 7.56
N THR A 114 -4.33 13.51 8.85
CA THR A 114 -3.32 13.56 9.92
C THR A 114 -2.40 12.35 9.90
N GLU A 115 -2.96 11.15 9.72
CA GLU A 115 -2.16 9.93 9.56
C GLU A 115 -1.40 9.93 8.25
N THR A 116 -2.05 10.34 7.16
CA THR A 116 -1.41 10.41 5.84
C THR A 116 -0.21 11.36 5.86
N PHE A 117 -0.36 12.54 6.46
CA PHE A 117 0.73 13.50 6.59
C PHE A 117 1.91 12.93 7.37
N LYS A 118 1.66 12.28 8.53
CA LYS A 118 2.71 11.63 9.33
C LYS A 118 3.45 10.55 8.54
N LEU A 119 2.72 9.77 7.73
CA LEU A 119 3.34 8.76 6.87
C LEU A 119 4.22 9.40 5.80
N MET A 120 3.76 10.47 5.15
CA MET A 120 4.56 11.22 4.17
C MET A 120 5.84 11.78 4.80
N GLU A 121 5.76 12.36 6.01
CA GLU A 121 6.93 12.84 6.75
C GLU A 121 7.92 11.72 7.06
N GLN A 122 7.44 10.55 7.50
CA GLN A 122 8.28 9.40 7.78
C GLN A 122 9.02 8.94 6.53
N LEU A 123 8.34 8.86 5.39
CA LEU A 123 8.93 8.43 4.12
C LEU A 123 10.00 9.43 3.63
N ALA A 124 9.72 10.73 3.69
CA ALA A 124 10.70 11.77 3.36
C ALA A 124 11.94 11.69 4.29
N ASN A 125 11.73 11.54 5.59
CA ASN A 125 12.81 11.41 6.58
C ASN A 125 13.66 10.15 6.39
N MET A 126 13.03 9.01 6.08
CA MET A 126 13.73 7.77 5.77
C MET A 126 14.58 7.91 4.50
N ALA A 127 14.03 8.53 3.44
CA ALA A 127 14.76 8.76 2.20
C ALA A 127 15.97 9.69 2.40
N MET A 128 15.83 10.76 3.19
CA MET A 128 16.95 11.64 3.54
C MET A 128 18.05 10.90 4.31
N ARG A 129 17.68 10.06 5.28
CA ARG A 129 18.66 9.24 6.03
C ARG A 129 19.38 8.27 5.11
N GLN A 130 18.66 7.58 4.23
CA GLN A 130 19.26 6.67 3.25
C GLN A 130 20.21 7.39 2.29
N LEU A 131 19.91 8.64 1.92
CA LEU A 131 20.82 9.45 1.11
C LEU A 131 22.14 9.70 1.87
N LEU A 132 22.04 10.12 3.15
CA LEU A 132 23.19 10.42 3.99
C LEU A 132 24.01 9.17 4.37
N ASP A 133 23.34 8.04 4.61
CA ASP A 133 23.96 6.78 5.02
C ASP A 133 24.64 6.05 3.84
N ASN A 134 24.17 6.27 2.60
CA ASN A 134 24.79 5.73 1.39
C ASN A 134 25.91 6.62 0.83
N GLU A 135 26.14 7.81 1.39
CA GLU A 135 27.40 8.53 1.17
C GLU A 135 28.47 7.87 2.05
N GLY A 136 29.27 7.00 1.44
CA GLY A 136 30.61 6.75 1.93
C GLY A 136 31.36 8.08 1.95
N PHE A 137 31.28 8.80 3.07
CA PHE A 137 32.05 10.01 3.31
C PHE A 137 33.53 9.66 3.30
N GLU A 138 34.19 9.72 2.14
CA GLU A 138 35.62 9.97 2.12
C GLU A 138 35.82 11.41 2.58
N GLN A 139 36.07 11.58 3.89
CA GLN A 139 36.49 12.85 4.46
C GLN A 139 37.68 13.36 3.64
N ASP A 140 37.46 14.43 2.87
CA ASP A 140 38.49 15.06 2.05
C ASP A 140 39.69 15.43 2.92
N ARG A 141 40.74 14.61 2.86
CA ARG A 141 41.97 14.74 3.63
C ARG A 141 42.77 15.99 3.24
N SER A 142 42.37 16.71 2.19
CA SER A 142 42.98 17.98 1.79
C SER A 142 42.46 19.20 2.57
N LEU A 143 41.37 19.06 3.33
CA LEU A 143 40.82 20.17 4.10
C LEU A 143 41.77 20.56 5.25
N PRO A 144 42.18 21.85 5.35
CA PRO A 144 43.02 22.31 6.45
C PRO A 144 42.33 22.08 7.79
N LYS A 145 42.98 21.34 8.70
CA LYS A 145 42.45 21.09 10.05
C LYS A 145 42.16 22.41 10.76
N LEU A 146 40.89 22.68 11.03
CA LEU A 146 40.47 23.80 11.87
C LEU A 146 41.14 23.66 13.24
N LYS A 147 42.09 24.57 13.53
CA LYS A 147 42.72 24.67 14.84
C LYS A 147 41.63 25.03 15.86
N LYS A 148 41.28 24.09 16.73
CA LYS A 148 40.39 24.31 17.87
C LYS A 148 40.95 25.49 18.69
N LYS A 149 40.28 26.64 18.68
CA LYS A 149 40.51 27.69 19.67
C LYS A 149 40.02 27.17 21.01
N SER A 150 40.93 26.93 21.94
CA SER A 150 40.59 26.60 23.31
C SER A 150 39.80 27.74 23.95
N PRO A 151 38.77 27.46 24.75
CA PRO A 151 38.06 28.49 25.51
C PRO A 151 39.04 29.16 26.48
N LYS A 152 39.20 30.48 26.39
CA LYS A 152 39.89 31.25 27.43
C LYS A 152 39.07 31.15 28.71
N LYS A 153 39.61 30.50 29.74
CA LYS A 153 39.11 30.58 31.11
C LYS A 153 39.21 32.03 31.56
N VAL A 154 38.08 32.70 31.73
CA VAL A 154 38.02 33.96 32.48
C VAL A 154 38.05 33.56 33.96
N SER A 155 39.16 33.88 34.64
CA SER A 155 39.28 33.69 36.08
C SER A 155 38.38 34.70 36.79
N ALA A 156 37.45 34.22 37.60
CA ALA A 156 36.79 35.04 38.60
C ALA A 156 37.83 35.50 39.63
N LEU A 157 38.15 36.79 39.68
CA LEU A 157 38.82 37.40 40.82
C LEU A 157 37.96 38.55 41.36
N LYS A 158 37.63 38.41 42.65
CA LYS A 158 36.97 39.38 43.52
C LYS A 158 37.66 40.74 43.53
N ARG A 159 36.86 41.80 43.64
CA ARG A 159 36.96 42.75 44.76
C ARG A 159 35.60 43.32 45.10
#